data_AF-A0A349ZXG2-F1
#
_entry.id   AF-A0A349ZXG2-F1
#
_cell.length_a   1.000
_cell.length_b   1.000
_cell.length_c   1.000
_cell.angle_alpha   90.00
_cell.angle_beta   90.00
_cell.angle_gamma   90.00
#
_symmetry.space_group_name_H-M   'P 1'
#
loop_
_entity.id
_entity.type
_entity.pdbx_description
1 polymer ?
#
loop_
_entity_poly.entity_id
_entity_poly.type
_entity_poly.pdbx_seq_one_letter_code
_entity_poly.pdbx_strand_id
1 'polypeptide(L)'
;MKKSSFLFYVINVVVLMWLTSCASSRHQSYEEEITAFRQELNASFRDSAHTPLRGRHLKEFRELPFFPVNKKYAVQAHLKRTPEALPFEIPTSSGQNKKFRSFGIATFLLDGKEYQLTLYESLKPDGTVRDATSLFLPFRDLTNDEETYGGGRYLDIKKPTGEKVMIDFNK
;
A
#
# COMPACT_ATOMS: atom_id res chain seq x y z
N MET A 1 -13.09 54.75 -34.36
CA MET A 1 -13.09 53.41 -34.98
C MET A 1 -12.03 52.43 -34.42
N LYS A 2 -11.34 52.70 -33.29
CA LYS A 2 -10.24 51.82 -32.78
C LYS A 2 -10.62 50.89 -31.61
N LYS A 3 -11.75 51.10 -30.92
CA LYS A 3 -12.13 50.31 -29.73
C LYS A 3 -12.69 48.92 -30.04
N SER A 4 -13.37 48.75 -31.19
CA SER A 4 -13.97 47.45 -31.57
C SER A 4 -12.91 46.42 -32.00
N SER A 5 -11.88 46.84 -32.75
CA SER A 5 -10.77 45.96 -33.15
C SER A 5 -9.91 45.50 -31.96
N PHE A 6 -9.72 46.35 -30.94
CA PHE A 6 -9.02 45.99 -29.70
C PHE A 6 -9.82 44.96 -28.88
N LEU A 7 -11.14 45.12 -28.80
CA LEU A 7 -12.01 44.17 -28.08
C LEU A 7 -12.03 42.79 -28.75
N PHE A 8 -12.05 42.74 -30.09
CA PHE A 8 -11.92 41.49 -30.84
C PHE A 8 -10.56 40.82 -30.65
N TYR A 9 -9.47 41.58 -30.58
CA TYR A 9 -8.13 41.04 -30.34
C TYR A 9 -7.99 40.47 -28.92
N VAL A 10 -8.53 41.15 -27.91
CA VAL A 10 -8.55 40.68 -26.51
C VAL A 10 -9.38 39.39 -26.37
N ILE A 11 -10.54 39.31 -27.03
CA ILE A 11 -11.37 38.09 -27.03
C ILE A 11 -10.62 36.92 -27.70
N ASN A 12 -9.93 37.14 -28.82
CA ASN A 12 -9.16 36.09 -29.49
C ASN A 12 -7.95 35.62 -28.66
N VAL A 13 -7.25 36.52 -27.95
CA VAL A 13 -6.13 36.15 -27.06
C VAL A 13 -6.62 35.37 -25.84
N VAL A 14 -7.78 35.73 -25.27
CA VAL A 14 -8.38 34.99 -24.14
C VAL A 14 -8.87 33.60 -24.56
N VAL A 15 -9.45 33.45 -25.76
CA VAL A 15 -9.84 32.15 -26.30
C VAL A 15 -8.62 31.27 -26.61
N LEU A 16 -7.52 31.86 -27.09
CA LEU A 16 -6.26 31.15 -27.34
C LEU A 16 -5.56 30.68 -26.05
N MET A 17 -5.69 31.43 -24.94
CA MET A 17 -5.21 31.03 -23.61
C MET A 17 -6.03 29.89 -22.96
N TRP A 18 -7.27 29.67 -23.38
CA TRP A 18 -8.11 28.58 -22.86
C TRP A 18 -7.88 27.24 -23.56
N LEU A 19 -7.37 27.25 -24.80
CA LEU A 19 -7.08 26.03 -25.58
C LEU A 19 -5.73 25.38 -25.22
N THR A 20 -4.87 26.05 -24.46
CA THR A 20 -3.55 25.53 -24.04
C THR A 20 -3.56 24.79 -22.70
N SER A 21 -4.69 24.73 -21.99
CA SER A 21 -4.86 23.84 -20.83
C SER A 21 -5.15 22.41 -21.30
N CYS A 22 -4.27 21.87 -22.13
CA CYS A 22 -4.22 20.45 -22.40
C CYS A 22 -3.74 19.77 -21.12
N ALA A 23 -4.69 19.19 -20.39
CA ALA A 23 -4.50 18.41 -19.19
C ALA A 23 -3.40 17.36 -19.41
N SER A 24 -2.19 17.67 -18.97
CA SER A 24 -1.11 16.70 -18.85
C SER A 24 -1.42 15.85 -17.62
N SER A 25 -2.14 14.76 -17.80
CA SER A 25 -2.20 13.69 -16.80
C SER A 25 -0.78 13.15 -16.64
N ARG A 26 -0.01 13.70 -15.69
CA ARG A 26 1.28 13.13 -15.30
C ARG A 26 1.02 11.70 -14.83
N HIS A 27 1.39 10.74 -15.66
CA HIS A 27 1.46 9.35 -15.25
C HIS A 27 2.66 9.24 -14.32
N GLN A 28 2.42 9.13 -13.01
CA GLN A 28 3.48 8.91 -12.03
C GLN A 28 4.17 7.59 -12.35
N SER A 29 5.49 7.58 -12.39
CA SER A 29 6.25 6.35 -12.57
C SER A 29 6.12 5.45 -11.33
N TYR A 30 6.27 4.14 -11.52
CA TYR A 30 6.26 3.19 -10.41
C TYR A 30 7.29 3.52 -9.32
N GLU A 31 8.50 3.93 -9.72
CA GLU A 31 9.56 4.31 -8.78
C GLU A 31 9.16 5.53 -7.94
N GLU A 32 8.49 6.50 -8.56
CA GLU A 32 7.94 7.66 -7.84
C GLU A 32 6.79 7.25 -6.90
N GLU A 33 5.96 6.26 -7.28
CA GLU A 33 4.90 5.72 -6.40
C GLU A 33 5.50 5.08 -5.16
N ILE A 34 6.51 4.21 -5.33
CA ILE A 34 7.19 3.56 -4.19
C ILE A 34 7.96 4.58 -3.36
N THR A 35 8.59 5.57 -3.99
CA THR A 35 9.27 6.65 -3.27
C THR A 35 8.29 7.46 -2.41
N ALA A 36 7.14 7.85 -2.97
CA ALA A 36 6.11 8.56 -2.23
C ALA A 36 5.57 7.73 -1.05
N PHE A 37 5.31 6.44 -1.28
CA PHE A 37 4.90 5.51 -0.22
C PHE A 37 5.95 5.41 0.90
N ARG A 38 7.23 5.25 0.58
CA ARG A 38 8.31 5.18 1.58
C ARG A 38 8.45 6.48 2.36
N GLN A 39 8.22 7.63 1.72
CA GLN A 39 8.23 8.93 2.39
C GLN A 39 7.07 9.06 3.38
N GLU A 40 5.87 8.66 2.99
CA GLU A 40 4.68 8.66 3.85
C GLU A 40 4.86 7.72 5.05
N LEU A 41 5.38 6.51 4.81
CA LEU A 41 5.66 5.54 5.87
C LEU A 41 6.72 6.07 6.85
N ASN A 42 7.80 6.66 6.35
CA ASN A 42 8.79 7.31 7.21
C ASN A 42 8.20 8.47 8.02
N ALA A 43 7.30 9.25 7.43
CA ALA A 43 6.62 10.34 8.13
C ALA A 43 5.73 9.82 9.26
N SER A 44 5.01 8.72 9.06
CA SER A 44 4.18 8.12 10.11
C SER A 44 5.01 7.58 11.29
N PHE A 45 6.22 7.06 11.03
CA PHE A 45 7.13 6.63 12.09
C PHE A 45 7.75 7.78 12.88
N ARG A 46 7.84 8.98 12.29
CA ARG A 46 8.27 10.22 12.97
C ARG A 46 7.15 10.87 13.78
N ASP A 47 5.89 10.52 13.53
CA ASP A 47 4.76 11.04 14.31
C ASP A 47 4.75 10.44 15.72
N SER A 48 5.26 11.21 16.68
CA SER A 48 5.35 10.84 18.09
C SER A 48 4.03 10.42 18.75
N ALA A 49 2.87 10.84 18.21
CA ALA A 49 1.57 10.48 18.76
C ALA A 49 1.13 9.06 18.39
N HIS A 50 1.47 8.59 17.20
CA HIS A 50 0.94 7.33 16.62
C HIS A 50 2.02 6.29 16.30
N THR A 51 3.29 6.67 16.38
CA THR A 51 4.42 5.78 16.09
C THR A 51 4.52 4.59 17.06
N PRO A 52 4.91 3.40 16.57
CA PRO A 52 5.25 2.29 17.45
C PRO A 52 6.59 2.49 18.18
N LEU A 53 7.43 3.43 17.72
CA LEU A 53 8.75 3.67 18.31
C LEU A 53 8.64 4.33 19.69
N ARG A 54 9.51 3.93 20.63
CA ARG A 54 9.51 4.42 22.01
C ARG A 54 10.91 4.82 22.47
N GLY A 55 10.97 5.79 23.39
CA GLY A 55 12.20 6.16 24.09
C GLY A 55 13.34 6.55 23.14
N ARG A 56 14.47 5.84 23.25
CA ARG A 56 15.66 6.09 22.43
C ARG A 56 15.42 5.86 20.94
N HIS A 57 14.68 4.81 20.58
CA HIS A 57 14.40 4.48 19.18
C HIS A 57 13.68 5.60 18.43
N LEU A 58 12.75 6.31 19.09
CA LEU A 58 12.08 7.46 18.48
C LEU A 58 13.03 8.65 18.31
N LYS A 59 13.88 8.93 19.30
CA LYS A 59 14.84 10.06 19.26
C LYS A 59 15.93 9.88 18.20
N GLU A 60 16.37 8.64 18.01
CA GLU A 60 17.44 8.29 17.08
C GLU A 60 16.92 7.91 15.69
N PHE A 61 15.60 7.74 15.52
CA PHE A 61 15.01 7.41 14.23
C PHE A 61 15.38 8.46 13.18
N ARG A 62 15.80 7.96 12.01
CA ARG A 62 16.10 8.78 10.83
C ARG A 62 15.19 8.37 9.69
N GLU A 63 15.21 7.09 9.37
CA GLU A 63 14.35 6.47 8.36
C GLU A 63 14.32 4.95 8.56
N LEU A 64 13.35 4.31 7.93
CA LEU A 64 13.28 2.86 7.78
C LEU A 64 14.27 2.41 6.70
N PRO A 65 14.94 1.26 6.91
CA PRO A 65 15.73 0.63 5.85
C PRO A 65 14.79 0.02 4.80
N PHE A 66 15.14 0.16 3.53
CA PHE A 66 14.41 -0.46 2.42
C PHE A 66 15.37 -1.14 1.46
N PHE A 67 14.94 -2.25 0.86
CA PHE A 67 15.62 -2.81 -0.30
C PHE A 67 15.52 -1.87 -1.51
N PRO A 68 16.46 -1.98 -2.48
CA PRO A 68 16.29 -1.35 -3.79
C PRO A 68 14.96 -1.76 -4.42
N VAL A 69 14.29 -0.80 -5.06
CA VAL A 69 13.01 -1.08 -5.73
C VAL A 69 13.25 -2.06 -6.86
N ASN A 70 12.40 -3.09 -6.93
CA ASN A 70 12.43 -4.07 -8.01
C ASN A 70 11.02 -4.52 -8.37
N LYS A 71 10.58 -4.13 -9.57
CA LYS A 71 9.26 -4.43 -10.14
C LYS A 71 8.92 -5.92 -10.21
N LYS A 72 9.93 -6.80 -10.23
CA LYS A 72 9.71 -8.25 -10.19
C LYS A 72 8.96 -8.70 -8.93
N TYR A 73 9.09 -7.95 -7.83
CA TYR A 73 8.39 -8.21 -6.58
C TYR A 73 7.05 -7.46 -6.45
N ALA A 74 6.56 -6.86 -7.54
CA ALA A 74 5.18 -6.41 -7.66
C ALA A 74 4.40 -7.43 -8.51
N VAL A 75 3.74 -8.37 -7.83
CA VAL A 75 3.10 -9.53 -8.48
C VAL A 75 1.59 -9.39 -8.53
N GLN A 76 1.00 -9.86 -9.62
CA GLN A 76 -0.44 -10.07 -9.70
C GLN A 76 -0.75 -11.51 -9.29
N ALA A 77 -1.54 -11.67 -8.24
CA ALA A 77 -1.98 -12.97 -7.73
C ALA A 77 -3.45 -13.23 -8.08
N HIS A 78 -3.78 -14.51 -8.32
CA HIS A 78 -5.15 -14.97 -8.38
C HIS A 78 -5.65 -15.28 -6.97
N LEU A 79 -6.80 -14.72 -6.60
CA LEU A 79 -7.37 -14.83 -5.27
C LEU A 79 -8.55 -15.81 -5.26
N LYS A 80 -8.40 -16.89 -4.51
CA LYS A 80 -9.48 -17.81 -4.17
C LYS A 80 -10.04 -17.49 -2.78
N ARG A 81 -11.28 -17.02 -2.70
CA ARG A 81 -11.93 -16.66 -1.43
C ARG A 81 -12.20 -17.87 -0.54
N THR A 82 -12.20 -17.64 0.77
CA THR A 82 -12.50 -18.67 1.80
C THR A 82 -13.68 -18.23 2.67
N PRO A 83 -14.92 -18.18 2.15
CA PRO A 83 -16.07 -17.62 2.87
C PRO A 83 -16.45 -18.39 4.14
N GLU A 84 -16.11 -19.67 4.21
CA GLU A 84 -16.40 -20.56 5.33
C GLU A 84 -15.31 -20.57 6.42
N ALA A 85 -14.26 -19.75 6.26
CA ALA A 85 -13.18 -19.71 7.23
C ALA A 85 -13.66 -19.27 8.61
N LEU A 86 -13.26 -19.99 9.65
CA LEU A 86 -13.56 -19.62 11.03
C LEU A 86 -12.60 -18.52 11.52
N PRO A 87 -13.08 -17.59 12.37
CA PRO A 87 -12.20 -16.64 13.04
C PRO A 87 -11.17 -17.32 13.94
N PHE A 88 -9.99 -16.72 14.03
CA PHE A 88 -8.92 -17.12 14.95
C PHE A 88 -8.22 -15.89 15.54
N GLU A 89 -7.44 -16.10 16.59
CA GLU A 89 -6.71 -15.03 17.28
C GLU A 89 -5.21 -15.12 17.02
N ILE A 90 -4.60 -13.97 16.75
CA ILE A 90 -3.15 -13.81 16.66
C ILE A 90 -2.69 -12.98 17.86
N PRO A 91 -1.76 -13.49 18.69
CA PRO A 91 -1.17 -12.70 19.76
C PRO A 91 -0.30 -11.59 19.16
N THR A 92 -0.35 -10.40 19.75
CA THR A 92 0.50 -9.26 19.35
C THR A 92 1.57 -8.97 20.38
N SER A 93 2.60 -8.25 19.98
CA SER A 93 3.71 -7.84 20.88
C SER A 93 3.28 -6.95 22.05
N SER A 94 2.09 -6.34 21.99
CA SER A 94 1.51 -5.60 23.11
C SER A 94 0.81 -6.48 24.15
N GLY A 95 0.77 -7.80 23.93
CA GLY A 95 0.07 -8.77 24.79
C GLY A 95 -1.43 -8.88 24.51
N GLN A 96 -1.96 -8.11 23.55
CA GLN A 96 -3.37 -8.21 23.15
C GLN A 96 -3.52 -9.18 21.97
N ASN A 97 -4.64 -9.91 21.94
CA ASN A 97 -5.00 -10.74 20.80
C ASN A 97 -5.79 -9.92 19.77
N LYS A 98 -5.46 -10.10 18.49
CA LYS A 98 -6.26 -9.57 17.38
C LYS A 98 -6.99 -10.74 16.71
N LYS A 99 -8.29 -10.56 16.46
CA LYS A 99 -9.11 -11.53 15.73
C LYS A 99 -8.99 -11.31 14.24
N PHE A 100 -8.83 -12.41 13.50
CA PHE A 100 -8.75 -12.44 12.05
C PHE A 100 -9.59 -13.58 11.50
N ARG A 101 -9.94 -13.48 10.22
CA ARG A 101 -10.49 -14.59 9.43
C ARG A 101 -9.76 -14.64 8.09
N SER A 102 -9.51 -15.84 7.57
CA SER A 102 -8.98 -15.99 6.21
C SER A 102 -9.99 -15.41 5.22
N PHE A 103 -9.57 -14.41 4.45
CA PHE A 103 -10.34 -13.83 3.36
C PHE A 103 -10.19 -14.66 2.09
N GLY A 104 -8.96 -15.11 1.81
CA GLY A 104 -8.67 -15.97 0.68
C GLY A 104 -7.18 -16.30 0.53
N ILE A 105 -6.90 -17.21 -0.39
CA ILE A 105 -5.55 -17.63 -0.75
C ILE A 105 -5.18 -16.94 -2.07
N ALA A 106 -4.10 -16.18 -2.05
CA ALA A 106 -3.52 -15.50 -3.19
C ALA A 106 -2.39 -16.36 -3.77
N THR A 107 -2.57 -16.84 -5.00
CA THR A 107 -1.61 -17.68 -5.73
C THR A 107 -0.95 -16.86 -6.83
N PHE A 108 0.38 -16.89 -6.92
CA PHE A 108 1.15 -16.14 -7.93
C PHE A 108 2.42 -16.89 -8.34
N LEU A 109 3.02 -16.46 -9.44
CA LEU A 109 4.33 -16.93 -9.89
C LEU A 109 5.39 -15.89 -9.55
N LEU A 110 6.53 -16.35 -9.06
CA LEU A 110 7.75 -15.55 -8.90
C LEU A 110 8.92 -16.42 -9.36
N ASP A 111 9.70 -15.93 -10.31
CA ASP A 111 10.80 -16.70 -10.94
C ASP A 111 10.37 -18.07 -11.50
N GLY A 112 9.17 -18.14 -12.08
CA GLY A 112 8.62 -19.37 -12.64
C GLY A 112 8.18 -20.40 -11.60
N LYS A 113 8.30 -20.10 -10.30
CA LYS A 113 7.80 -20.94 -9.22
C LYS A 113 6.49 -20.39 -8.66
N GLU A 114 5.54 -21.28 -8.38
CA GLU A 114 4.28 -20.93 -7.75
C GLU A 114 4.44 -20.76 -6.24
N TYR A 115 3.82 -19.70 -5.72
CA TYR A 115 3.73 -19.37 -4.31
C TYR A 115 2.29 -19.08 -3.94
N GLN A 116 1.95 -19.34 -2.68
CA GLN A 116 0.64 -19.07 -2.12
C GLN A 116 0.80 -18.33 -0.79
N LEU A 117 -0.01 -17.28 -0.60
CA LEU A 117 -0.10 -16.55 0.65
C LEU A 117 -1.56 -16.36 1.04
N THR A 118 -1.83 -16.42 2.34
CA THR A 118 -3.19 -16.21 2.87
C THR A 118 -3.39 -14.74 3.20
N LEU A 119 -4.45 -14.14 2.64
CA LEU A 119 -4.92 -12.82 3.02
C LEU A 119 -5.95 -12.95 4.15
N TYR A 120 -5.81 -12.13 5.18
CA TYR A 120 -6.70 -12.13 6.34
C TYR A 120 -7.49 -10.82 6.42
N GLU A 121 -8.76 -10.90 6.80
CA GLU A 121 -9.52 -9.73 7.21
C GLU A 121 -9.49 -9.59 8.73
N SER A 122 -9.27 -8.36 9.20
CA SER A 122 -9.24 -8.05 10.63
C SER A 122 -10.66 -7.92 11.17
N LEU A 123 -10.90 -8.47 12.36
CA LEU A 123 -12.20 -8.48 13.00
C LEU A 123 -12.20 -7.68 14.31
N LYS A 124 -13.37 -7.16 14.65
CA LYS A 124 -13.68 -6.62 15.98
C LYS A 124 -13.96 -7.77 16.97
N PRO A 125 -13.96 -7.52 18.29
CA PRO A 125 -14.25 -8.57 19.28
C PRO A 125 -15.59 -9.29 19.05
N ASP A 126 -16.59 -8.58 18.52
CA ASP A 126 -17.94 -9.06 18.16
C ASP A 126 -17.99 -9.86 16.85
N GLY A 127 -16.87 -10.03 16.14
CA GLY A 127 -16.77 -10.79 14.89
C GLY A 127 -17.10 -9.98 13.63
N THR A 128 -17.45 -8.70 13.75
CA THR A 128 -17.66 -7.84 12.58
C THR A 128 -16.33 -7.39 11.96
N VAL A 129 -16.34 -7.06 10.68
CA VAL A 129 -15.14 -6.59 9.96
C VAL A 129 -14.67 -5.25 10.57
N ARG A 130 -13.39 -5.18 10.94
CA ARG A 130 -12.77 -3.99 11.53
C ARG A 130 -12.38 -2.98 10.45
N ASP A 131 -11.79 -3.46 9.36
CA ASP A 131 -11.42 -2.66 8.19
C ASP A 131 -12.00 -3.31 6.93
N ALA A 132 -12.91 -2.60 6.27
CA ALA A 132 -13.56 -3.07 5.05
C ALA A 132 -12.72 -2.81 3.79
N THR A 133 -11.65 -2.03 3.90
CA THR A 133 -10.86 -1.52 2.77
C THR A 133 -9.52 -2.23 2.60
N SER A 134 -8.98 -2.83 3.67
CA SER A 134 -7.69 -3.50 3.66
C SER A 134 -7.75 -4.95 4.19
N LEU A 135 -6.76 -5.73 3.78
CA LEU A 135 -6.50 -7.10 4.18
C LEU A 135 -5.08 -7.20 4.72
N PHE A 136 -4.91 -7.95 5.80
CA PHE A 136 -3.61 -8.20 6.40
C PHE A 136 -2.94 -9.38 5.71
N LEU A 137 -1.72 -9.18 5.21
CA LEU A 137 -0.88 -10.21 4.59
C LEU A 137 0.41 -10.38 5.41
N PRO A 138 0.45 -11.29 6.39
CA PRO A 138 1.69 -11.70 7.02
C PRO A 138 2.41 -12.71 6.13
N PHE A 139 3.73 -12.62 6.05
CA PHE A 139 4.54 -13.58 5.31
C PHE A 139 5.94 -13.73 5.88
N ARG A 140 6.59 -14.83 5.51
CA ARG A 140 8.01 -15.10 5.76
C ARG A 140 8.68 -15.50 4.46
N ASP A 141 9.98 -15.23 4.39
CA ASP A 141 10.85 -15.52 3.27
C ASP A 141 12.30 -15.68 3.74
N LEU A 142 13.22 -15.90 2.80
CA LEU A 142 14.61 -16.22 3.08
C LEU A 142 15.40 -15.06 3.70
N THR A 143 14.89 -13.82 3.64
CA THR A 143 15.56 -12.65 4.25
C THR A 143 15.29 -12.55 5.75
N ASN A 144 14.28 -13.25 6.29
CA ASN A 144 13.97 -13.18 7.71
C ASN A 144 15.10 -13.76 8.56
N ASP A 145 15.28 -13.20 9.76
CA ASP A 145 16.34 -13.54 10.72
C ASP A 145 17.76 -13.05 10.32
N GLU A 146 18.04 -12.91 9.02
CA GLU A 146 19.34 -12.42 8.51
C GLU A 146 19.32 -10.93 8.14
N GLU A 147 18.44 -10.52 7.23
CA GLU A 147 18.37 -9.14 6.71
C GLU A 147 17.10 -8.41 7.19
N THR A 148 16.04 -9.16 7.52
CA THR A 148 14.77 -8.62 8.02
C THR A 148 14.34 -9.29 9.31
N TYR A 149 13.36 -8.68 9.99
CA TYR A 149 12.92 -9.11 11.31
C TYR A 149 12.51 -10.59 11.35
N GLY A 150 13.00 -11.31 12.35
CA GLY A 150 12.81 -12.75 12.50
C GLY A 150 11.36 -13.21 12.71
N GLY A 151 10.47 -12.30 13.13
CA GLY A 151 9.03 -12.60 13.25
C GLY A 151 8.29 -12.68 11.91
N GLY A 152 8.93 -12.29 10.80
CA GLY A 152 8.28 -12.13 9.50
C GLY A 152 8.03 -10.67 9.13
N ARG A 153 7.41 -10.49 7.97
CA ARG A 153 6.99 -9.19 7.41
C ARG A 153 5.49 -9.18 7.18
N TYR A 154 4.92 -8.00 6.93
CA TYR A 154 3.52 -7.90 6.57
C TYR A 154 3.26 -6.76 5.59
N LEU A 155 2.15 -6.88 4.86
CA LEU A 155 1.59 -5.83 4.01
C LEU A 155 0.12 -5.62 4.34
N ASP A 156 -0.33 -4.37 4.25
CA ASP A 156 -1.74 -4.04 4.18
C ASP A 156 -2.16 -3.97 2.71
N ILE A 157 -2.97 -4.94 2.29
CA ILE A 157 -3.40 -5.13 0.90
C ILE A 157 -4.80 -4.55 0.72
N LYS A 158 -4.95 -3.60 -0.20
CA LYS A 158 -6.26 -3.07 -0.57
C LYS A 158 -7.19 -4.22 -0.99
N LYS A 159 -8.37 -4.29 -0.36
CA LYS A 159 -9.35 -5.35 -0.59
C LYS A 159 -9.79 -5.34 -2.07
N PRO A 160 -9.57 -6.44 -2.82
CA PRO A 160 -9.94 -6.51 -4.23
C PRO A 160 -11.45 -6.74 -4.38
N THR A 161 -12.02 -6.20 -5.46
CA THR A 161 -13.42 -6.45 -5.83
C THR A 161 -13.59 -7.79 -6.57
N GLY A 162 -12.57 -8.23 -7.30
CA GLY A 162 -12.56 -9.47 -8.09
C GLY A 162 -11.62 -10.56 -7.55
N GLU A 163 -11.20 -11.45 -8.46
CA GLU A 163 -10.34 -12.62 -8.19
C GLU A 163 -8.87 -12.36 -8.50
N LYS A 164 -8.47 -11.10 -8.66
CA LYS A 164 -7.08 -10.68 -8.84
C LYS A 164 -6.72 -9.66 -7.79
N VAL A 165 -5.52 -9.80 -7.25
CA VAL A 165 -4.99 -8.90 -6.23
C VAL A 165 -3.54 -8.57 -6.56
N MET A 166 -3.18 -7.29 -6.43
CA MET A 166 -1.78 -6.87 -6.55
C MET A 166 -1.12 -7.00 -5.18
N ILE A 167 0.01 -7.69 -5.13
CA ILE A 167 0.87 -7.78 -3.95
C ILE A 167 2.20 -7.15 -4.34
N ASP A 168 2.55 -6.04 -3.68
CA ASP A 168 3.78 -5.32 -3.95
C ASP A 168 4.70 -5.37 -2.74
N PHE A 169 5.70 -6.25 -2.78
CA PHE A 169 6.66 -6.43 -1.68
C PHE A 169 7.70 -5.29 -1.59
N ASN A 170 7.63 -4.29 -2.46
CA ASN A 170 8.44 -3.06 -2.35
C ASN A 170 7.83 -2.03 -1.39
N LYS A 171 6.58 -2.25 -0.95
CA LYS A 171 5.84 -1.47 0.03
C LYS A 171 5.96 -2.09 1.44
#